data_AF-A0A924HBG1-F1
#
_entry.id   AF-A0A924HBG1-F1
#
_cell.length_a   1.000
_cell.length_b   1.000
_cell.length_c   1.000
_cell.angle_alpha   90.00
_cell.angle_beta   90.00
_cell.angle_gamma   90.00
#
_symmetry.space_group_name_H-M   'P 1'
#
loop_
_entity.id
_entity.type
_entity.pdbx_description
1 polymer ?
#
loop_
_entity_poly.entity_id
_entity_poly.type
_entity_poly.pdbx_seq_one_letter_code
_entity_poly.pdbx_strand_id
1 'polypeptide(L)' 'MTLTLGHFLSLGAMLFALSVIGIFLNRKNLIILLMAIELMLLAV' A
#
# COMPACT_ATOMS: atom_id res chain seq x y z
N MET A 1 25.85 3.18 -4.53
CA MET A 1 24.75 2.55 -3.76
C MET A 1 24.10 1.51 -4.64
N THR A 2 24.13 0.24 -4.24
CA THR A 2 23.55 -0.86 -5.01
C THR A 2 22.12 -1.09 -4.52
N LEU A 3 21.14 -0.90 -5.40
CA LEU A 3 19.77 -1.34 -5.13
C LEU A 3 19.75 -2.87 -5.13
N THR A 4 19.38 -3.43 -4.00
CA THR A 4 19.20 -4.87 -3.81
C THR A 4 17.72 -5.22 -3.77
N LEU A 5 17.40 -6.49 -3.99
CA LEU A 5 16.02 -7.01 -3.90
C LEU A 5 15.32 -6.62 -2.59
N GLY A 6 16.06 -6.57 -1.49
CA GLY A 6 15.53 -6.16 -0.19
C GLY A 6 14.93 -4.75 -0.15
N HIS A 7 15.44 -3.82 -0.97
CA HIS A 7 14.89 -2.45 -1.03
C HIS A 7 13.53 -2.41 -1.72
N PHE A 8 13.33 -3.22 -2.76
CA PHE A 8 12.04 -3.31 -3.45
C PHE A 8 11.01 -4.06 -2.59
N LEU A 9 11.43 -5.13 -1.91
CA LEU A 9 10.57 -5.85 -0.95
C LEU A 9 10.15 -4.97 0.22
N SER A 10 11.04 -4.15 0.76
CA SER A 10 10.69 -3.24 1.87
C SER A 10 9.75 -2.13 1.42
N LEU A 11 9.93 -1.60 0.20
CA LEU A 11 9.02 -0.62 -0.39
C LEU A 11 7.62 -1.21 -0.62
N GLY A 12 7.52 -2.38 -1.23
CA GLY A 12 6.25 -3.08 -1.44
C GLY A 12 5.54 -3.38 -0.11
N ALA A 13 6.27 -3.85 0.90
CA ALA A 13 5.73 -4.07 2.24
C ALA A 13 5.21 -2.79 2.90
N MET A 14 5.91 -1.67 2.74
CA MET A 14 5.47 -0.36 3.26
C MET A 14 4.19 0.13 2.57
N LEU A 15 4.12 0.03 1.24
CA LEU A 15 2.93 0.44 0.47
C LEU A 15 1.73 -0.45 0.80
N PHE A 16 1.94 -1.74 0.97
CA PHE A 16 0.90 -2.68 1.38
C PHE A 16 0.39 -2.40 2.82
N ALA A 17 1.29 -2.10 3.76
CA ALA A 17 0.88 -1.72 5.12
C ALA A 17 0.04 -0.43 5.13
N LEU A 18 0.41 0.57 4.31
CA LEU A 18 -0.32 1.83 4.18
C LEU A 18 -1.72 1.63 3.58
N SER A 19 -1.86 0.79 2.56
CA SER A 19 -3.17 0.51 1.94
C SER A 19 -4.11 -0.18 2.94
N VAL A 20 -3.61 -1.15 3.71
CA VAL A 20 -4.38 -1.82 4.77
C VAL A 20 -4.82 -0.83 5.85
N ILE A 21 -3.93 0.03 6.33
CA ILE A 21 -4.26 1.06 7.32
C ILE A 21 -5.31 2.04 6.76
N GLY A 22 -5.17 2.45 5.50
CA GLY A 22 -6.10 3.33 4.81
C GLY A 22 -7.53 2.77 4.77
N ILE A 23 -7.68 1.47 4.53
CA ILE A 23 -8.97 0.75 4.52
C ILE A 23 -9.65 0.83 5.89
N PHE A 24 -8.93 0.54 6.98
CA PHE A 24 -9.51 0.53 8.32
C PHE A 24 -9.86 1.92 8.85
N LEU A 25 -9.01 2.92 8.60
CA LEU A 25 -9.24 4.29 9.06
C LEU A 25 -10.44 4.94 8.36
N ASN A 26 -10.58 4.73 7.05
CA ASN A 26 -11.51 5.48 6.20
C ASN A 26 -12.72 4.66 5.73
N ARG A 27 -13.20 3.70 6.54
CA ARG A 27 -14.32 2.80 6.21
C ARG A 27 -15.63 3.46 5.77
N LYS A 28 -15.83 4.76 6.05
CA LYS A 28 -17.01 5.53 5.61
C LYS A 28 -16.82 6.26 4.28
N ASN A 29 -15.58 6.44 3.83
CA ASN A 29 -15.24 7.17 2.62
C ASN A 29 -14.93 6.19 1.49
N LEU A 30 -15.95 5.87 0.69
CA LEU A 30 -15.83 4.89 -0.40
C LEU A 30 -14.74 5.26 -1.41
N ILE A 31 -14.52 6.55 -1.69
CA ILE A 31 -13.46 7.02 -2.60
C ILE A 31 -12.07 6.64 -2.06
N ILE A 32 -11.84 6.81 -0.75
CA ILE A 32 -10.56 6.46 -0.12
C ILE A 32 -10.39 4.94 -0.07
N LEU A 33 -11.48 4.20 0.12
CA LEU A 33 -11.46 2.75 0.08
C LEU A 33 -11.07 2.21 -1.30
N LEU A 34 -11.63 2.78 -2.38
CA LEU A 34 -11.28 2.44 -3.76
C LEU A 34 -9.84 2.79 -4.08
N MET A 35 -9.36 3.99 -3.69
CA MET A 35 -7.95 4.36 -3.86
C MET A 35 -6.99 3.46 -3.07
N ALA A 36 -7.39 3.00 -1.87
CA ALA A 36 -6.57 2.07 -1.09
C ALA A 36 -6.49 0.67 -1.74
N ILE A 37 -7.54 0.24 -2.45
CA ILE A 37 -7.51 -1.01 -3.23
C ILE A 37 -6.57 -0.86 -4.44
N GLU A 38 -6.63 0.25 -5.18
CA GLU A 38 -5.68 0.52 -6.27
C GLU A 38 -4.23 0.53 -5.76
N LEU A 39 -3.98 1.15 -4.61
CA LEU A 39 -2.66 1.16 -3.98
C LEU A 39 -2.20 -0.24 -3.54
N MET A 40 -3.12 -1.10 -3.07
CA MET A 40 -2.81 -2.48 -2.70
C MET A 40 -2.41 -3.32 -3.91
N LEU A 41 -3.09 -3.14 -5.04
CA LEU A 41 -2.76 -3.84 -6.30
C LEU A 41 -1.44 -3.38 -6.90
N LEU A 42 -1.05 -2.12 -6.72
CA LEU A 42 0.25 -1.59 -7.14
C LEU A 42 1.42 -2.08 -6.26
N ALA A 43 1.15 -2.48 -5.02
CA ALA A 43 2.16 -2.95 -4.08
C ALA A 43 2.55 -4.43 -4.26
N VAL A 44 1.75 -5.18 -5.04
CA VAL A 44 1.97 -6.60 -5.41
C VAL A 44 2.61 -6.68 -6.78
#